data_AF-A0A7V8ZCU2-F1
#
_entry.id   AF-A0A7V8ZCU2-F1
#
_cell.length_a   1.000
_cell.length_b   1.000
_cell.length_c   1.000
_cell.angle_alpha   90.00
_cell.angle_beta   90.00
_cell.angle_gamma   90.00
#
_symmetry.space_group_name_H-M   'P 1'
#
loop_
_entity.id
_entity.type
_entity.pdbx_description
1 polymer ?
#
loop_
_entity_poly.entity_id
_entity_poly.type
_entity_poly.pdbx_seq_one_letter_code
_entity_poly.pdbx_strand_id
1 'polypeptide(L)'
;MGRLLLSRAETGFTLPAFERLAPPPPPDLVQARMEANSAPGDIVADLHGRGGWIARAAVDRQRRGFSLEASPLTRLLAELVLRPPDLRHLDAAFSSLAASPHGETSLRLAITDLFATRCVTCGRTLPIDEADWQGEELLRLHYRCLLCRDQQTRSERQAVEPGGEDRDRAARDVGAMQIRRRLRERFPVPDGGDGLIEAILGLHTDRQLVGLAAILARVEGDLRAAPVESALRLAFLHAVLPASRL
;
A
#
# COMPACT_ATOMS: atom_id res chain seq x y z
N MET A 1 -12.68 10.14 11.60
CA MET A 1 -12.09 9.08 12.46
C MET A 1 -11.00 8.24 11.78
N GLY A 2 -10.66 8.40 10.49
CA GLY A 2 -9.56 7.66 9.84
C GLY A 2 -8.14 8.22 10.09
N ARG A 3 -8.01 9.53 10.30
CA ARG A 3 -6.70 10.23 10.38
C ARG A 3 -5.85 9.94 11.63
N LEU A 4 -6.43 9.38 12.70
CA LEU A 4 -5.67 9.07 13.93
C LEU A 4 -4.99 7.69 13.90
N LEU A 5 -5.43 6.78 13.04
CA LEU A 5 -4.83 5.44 12.91
C LEU A 5 -3.50 5.45 12.14
N LEU A 6 -3.22 6.50 11.36
CA LEU A 6 -2.02 6.58 10.51
C LEU A 6 -0.86 7.38 11.14
N SER A 7 -1.12 8.16 12.20
CA SER A 7 -0.12 9.05 12.81
C SER A 7 0.52 8.50 14.10
N ARG A 8 0.05 7.34 14.58
CA ARG A 8 0.64 6.59 15.70
C ARG A 8 0.85 5.15 15.29
N ALA A 9 1.84 4.90 14.44
CA ALA A 9 2.42 3.56 14.38
C ALA A 9 3.19 3.33 15.68
N GLU A 10 2.50 2.84 16.71
CA GLU A 10 3.17 2.21 17.84
C GLU A 10 4.04 1.06 17.30
N THR A 11 5.19 0.81 17.93
CA THR A 11 6.06 -0.31 17.59
C THR A 11 5.33 -1.62 17.86
N GLY A 12 4.66 -2.12 16.81
CA GLY A 12 3.82 -3.31 16.75
C GLY A 12 3.38 -3.56 15.31
N PHE A 13 2.77 -4.72 15.03
CA PHE A 13 2.27 -5.09 13.70
C PHE A 13 1.00 -4.30 13.36
N THR A 14 1.13 -3.00 13.13
CA THR A 14 0.01 -2.19 12.62
C THR A 14 -0.01 -2.33 11.09
N LEU A 15 -0.94 -3.17 10.62
CA LEU A 15 -1.38 -3.16 9.23
C LEU A 15 -2.78 -2.55 9.23
N PRO A 16 -2.95 -1.21 9.23
CA PRO A 16 -4.25 -0.53 9.26
C PRO A 16 -5.34 -1.11 8.34
N ALA A 17 -4.97 -1.66 7.17
CA ALA A 17 -5.91 -2.33 6.28
C ALA A 17 -6.50 -3.61 6.90
N PHE A 18 -5.70 -4.33 7.69
CA PHE A 18 -6.04 -5.61 8.30
C PHE A 18 -6.45 -5.52 9.77
N GLU A 19 -6.15 -4.44 10.48
CA GLU A 19 -6.68 -4.23 11.84
C GLU A 19 -8.21 -4.28 11.87
N ARG A 20 -8.85 -3.80 10.79
CA ARG A 20 -10.30 -3.89 10.62
C ARG A 20 -10.79 -5.20 10.02
N LEU A 21 -10.03 -5.79 9.09
CA LEU A 21 -10.48 -6.96 8.31
C LEU A 21 -10.13 -8.30 8.98
N ALA A 22 -8.98 -8.36 9.64
CA ALA A 22 -8.35 -9.58 10.11
C ALA A 22 -7.45 -9.33 11.34
N PRO A 23 -7.99 -8.76 12.44
CA PRO A 23 -7.19 -8.48 13.62
C PRO A 23 -6.59 -9.79 14.16
N PRO A 24 -5.31 -9.78 14.56
CA PRO A 24 -4.70 -10.95 15.16
C PRO A 24 -5.43 -11.31 16.46
N PRO A 25 -5.75 -12.59 16.68
CA PRO A 25 -6.32 -13.02 17.96
C PRO A 25 -5.29 -12.86 19.10
N PRO A 26 -5.73 -12.66 20.35
CA PRO A 26 -4.82 -12.59 21.49
C PRO A 26 -3.97 -13.87 21.59
N PRO A 27 -2.62 -13.77 21.52
CA PRO A 27 -1.74 -14.94 21.45
C PRO A 27 -1.95 -15.92 22.62
N ASP A 28 -2.11 -15.37 23.82
CA ASP A 28 -2.23 -16.11 25.08
C ASP A 28 -3.50 -16.96 25.11
N LEU A 29 -4.60 -16.42 24.57
CA LEU A 29 -5.86 -17.14 24.45
C LEU A 29 -5.75 -18.28 23.45
N VAL A 30 -5.14 -18.04 22.29
CA VAL A 30 -4.92 -19.06 21.26
C VAL A 30 -4.05 -20.18 21.82
N GLN A 31 -2.96 -19.82 22.52
CA GLN A 31 -2.08 -20.77 23.18
C GLN A 31 -2.84 -21.66 24.17
N ALA A 32 -3.55 -21.06 25.12
CA ALA A 32 -4.27 -21.81 26.14
C ALA A 32 -5.30 -22.77 25.54
N ARG A 33 -5.99 -22.34 24.46
CA ARG A 33 -6.93 -23.20 23.74
C ARG A 33 -6.23 -24.36 23.03
N MET A 34 -5.09 -24.13 22.40
CA MET A 34 -4.33 -25.20 21.73
C MET A 34 -3.78 -26.23 22.70
N GLU A 35 -3.21 -25.78 23.83
CA GLU A 35 -2.66 -26.67 24.86
C GLU A 35 -3.74 -27.52 25.51
N ALA A 36 -4.93 -26.96 25.76
CA ALA A 36 -6.03 -27.68 26.38
C ALA A 36 -6.72 -28.68 25.45
N ASN A 37 -6.59 -28.55 24.12
CA ASN A 37 -7.42 -29.29 23.15
C ASN A 37 -6.62 -30.03 22.05
N SER A 38 -5.28 -29.99 22.08
CA SER A 38 -4.45 -30.67 21.09
C SER A 38 -3.07 -31.03 21.65
N ALA A 39 -2.48 -32.10 21.13
CA ALA A 39 -1.09 -32.51 21.36
C ALA A 39 -0.21 -32.20 20.14
N PRO A 40 1.13 -32.20 20.29
CA PRO A 40 2.04 -32.17 19.15
C PRO A 40 1.71 -33.26 18.12
N GLY A 41 1.75 -32.92 16.83
CA GLY A 41 1.38 -33.80 15.71
C GLY A 41 -0.09 -33.75 15.31
N ASP A 42 -0.98 -33.29 16.18
CA ASP A 42 -2.40 -33.11 15.87
C ASP A 42 -2.62 -32.06 14.78
N ILE A 43 -3.80 -32.09 14.16
CA ILE A 43 -4.24 -31.10 13.18
C ILE A 43 -5.09 -30.06 13.89
N VAL A 44 -4.72 -28.79 13.75
CA VAL A 44 -5.53 -27.65 14.15
C VAL A 44 -6.13 -27.02 12.90
N ALA A 45 -7.45 -27.07 12.77
CA ALA A 45 -8.19 -26.52 11.65
C ALA A 45 -8.88 -25.21 12.02
N ASP A 46 -8.52 -24.13 11.32
CA ASP A 46 -9.20 -22.84 11.36
C ASP A 46 -10.09 -22.71 10.12
N LEU A 47 -11.38 -22.96 10.29
CA LEU A 47 -12.37 -22.92 9.20
C LEU A 47 -12.85 -21.50 8.87
N HIS A 48 -12.50 -20.51 9.69
CA HIS A 48 -12.86 -19.11 9.52
C HIS A 48 -11.61 -18.25 9.60
N GLY A 49 -10.61 -18.65 8.80
CA GLY A 49 -9.31 -18.01 8.72
C GLY A 49 -9.44 -16.50 8.54
N ARG A 50 -8.64 -15.79 9.32
CA ARG A 50 -8.49 -14.33 9.24
C ARG A 50 -7.01 -13.97 9.20
N GLY A 51 -6.29 -14.53 8.23
CA GLY A 51 -4.86 -14.21 8.04
C GLY A 51 -3.89 -15.24 8.59
N GLY A 52 -4.30 -16.50 8.73
CA GLY A 52 -3.38 -17.61 9.05
C GLY A 52 -2.82 -17.61 10.48
N TRP A 53 -3.25 -16.73 11.37
CA TRP A 53 -2.74 -16.61 12.75
C TRP A 53 -2.85 -17.90 13.56
N ILE A 54 -3.99 -18.59 13.48
CA ILE A 54 -4.22 -19.86 14.19
C ILE A 54 -3.31 -20.95 13.63
N ALA A 55 -3.23 -21.08 12.29
CA ALA A 55 -2.35 -22.06 11.67
C ALA A 55 -0.87 -21.79 11.99
N ARG A 56 -0.45 -20.52 12.08
CA ARG A 56 0.90 -20.16 12.51
C ARG A 56 1.17 -20.58 13.95
N ALA A 57 0.27 -20.25 14.87
CA ALA A 57 0.38 -20.63 16.28
C ALA A 57 0.40 -22.16 16.49
N ALA A 58 -0.32 -22.91 15.65
CA ALA A 58 -0.29 -24.37 15.63
C ALA A 58 1.09 -24.91 15.21
N VAL A 59 1.63 -24.40 14.09
CA VAL A 59 2.95 -24.80 13.56
C VAL A 59 4.06 -24.50 14.56
N ASP A 60 4.06 -23.32 15.17
CA ASP A 60 5.05 -22.92 16.19
C ASP A 60 5.02 -23.85 17.43
N ARG A 61 3.90 -24.57 17.64
CA ARG A 61 3.71 -25.56 18.71
C ARG A 61 3.79 -27.00 18.23
N GLN A 62 4.41 -27.25 17.08
CA GLN A 62 4.58 -28.60 16.52
C GLN A 62 3.26 -29.34 16.22
N ARG A 63 2.18 -28.61 15.93
CA ARG A 63 0.95 -29.14 15.34
C ARG A 63 0.97 -28.92 13.82
N ARG A 64 0.11 -29.65 13.09
CA ARG A 64 -0.16 -29.39 11.67
C ARG A 64 -1.29 -28.35 11.57
N GLY A 65 -1.03 -27.22 10.92
CA GLY A 65 -2.04 -26.18 10.73
C GLY A 65 -2.82 -26.36 9.42
N PHE A 66 -4.14 -26.23 9.48
CA PHE A 66 -5.02 -26.05 8.31
C PHE A 66 -5.79 -24.75 8.48
N SER A 67 -5.81 -23.90 7.46
CA SER A 67 -6.53 -22.62 7.49
C SER A 67 -7.33 -22.43 6.20
N LEU A 68 -8.64 -22.24 6.36
CA LEU A 68 -9.57 -21.91 5.30
C LEU A 68 -9.81 -20.41 5.30
N GLU A 69 -9.33 -19.73 4.26
CA GLU A 69 -9.40 -18.27 4.14
C GLU A 69 -10.52 -17.90 3.16
N ALA A 70 -11.58 -17.26 3.66
CA ALA A 70 -12.79 -16.99 2.88
C ALA A 70 -12.66 -15.82 1.88
N SER A 71 -11.62 -14.99 2.01
CA SER A 71 -11.41 -13.83 1.13
C SER A 71 -10.00 -13.81 0.55
N PRO A 72 -9.80 -13.27 -0.67
CA PRO A 72 -8.46 -13.08 -1.24
C PRO A 72 -7.53 -12.24 -0.35
N LEU A 73 -8.09 -11.27 0.39
CA LEU A 73 -7.31 -10.40 1.28
C LEU A 73 -6.80 -11.17 2.50
N THR A 74 -7.65 -11.94 3.17
CA THR A 74 -7.24 -12.74 4.33
C THR A 74 -6.32 -13.89 3.91
N ARG A 75 -6.54 -14.45 2.71
CA ARG A 75 -5.61 -15.40 2.09
C ARG A 75 -4.23 -14.79 1.83
N LEU A 76 -4.16 -13.58 1.28
CA LEU A 76 -2.91 -12.86 1.07
C LEU A 76 -2.15 -12.62 2.38
N LEU A 77 -2.86 -12.22 3.44
CA LEU A 77 -2.28 -12.06 4.77
C LEU A 77 -1.78 -13.40 5.32
N ALA A 78 -2.55 -14.48 5.17
CA ALA A 78 -2.15 -15.81 5.63
C ALA A 78 -0.88 -16.31 4.95
N GLU A 79 -0.67 -16.00 3.67
CA GLU A 79 0.57 -16.34 2.97
C GLU A 79 1.80 -15.70 3.60
N LEU A 80 1.68 -14.43 4.02
CA LEU A 80 2.75 -13.71 4.69
C LEU A 80 2.99 -14.22 6.12
N VAL A 81 1.92 -14.43 6.89
CA VAL A 81 1.99 -14.88 8.29
C VAL A 81 2.59 -16.30 8.38
N LEU A 82 2.20 -17.18 7.47
CA LEU A 82 2.68 -18.57 7.45
C LEU A 82 4.08 -18.70 6.82
N ARG A 83 4.43 -17.83 5.88
CA ARG A 83 5.71 -17.87 5.15
C ARG A 83 6.27 -16.45 5.01
N PRO A 84 6.77 -15.85 6.10
CA PRO A 84 7.34 -14.51 6.03
C PRO A 84 8.58 -14.51 5.12
N PRO A 85 8.75 -13.54 4.21
CA PRO A 85 9.96 -13.42 3.43
C PRO A 85 11.13 -13.02 4.31
N ASP A 86 12.34 -13.39 3.89
CA ASP A 86 13.56 -12.80 4.42
C ASP A 86 13.57 -11.29 4.14
N LEU A 87 13.92 -10.49 5.15
CA LEU A 87 13.89 -9.02 5.06
C LEU A 87 14.86 -8.49 4.01
N ARG A 88 16.03 -9.13 3.83
CA ARG A 88 17.02 -8.68 2.83
C ARG A 88 16.51 -8.94 1.42
N HIS A 89 15.85 -10.08 1.20
CA HIS A 89 15.19 -10.36 -0.07
C HIS A 89 14.03 -9.39 -0.34
N LEU A 90 13.28 -8.99 0.70
CA LEU A 90 12.22 -7.99 0.57
C LEU A 90 12.78 -6.59 0.25
N ASP A 91 13.86 -6.16 0.91
CA ASP A 91 14.52 -4.88 0.64
C ASP A 91 15.13 -4.82 -0.77
N ALA A 92 15.78 -5.92 -1.19
CA ALA A 92 16.27 -6.08 -2.55
C ALA A 92 15.12 -6.02 -3.57
N ALA A 93 13.98 -6.63 -3.22
CA ALA A 93 12.79 -6.61 -4.05
C ALA A 93 12.21 -5.19 -4.23
N PHE A 94 12.14 -4.38 -3.18
CA PHE A 94 11.74 -2.96 -3.28
C PHE A 94 12.74 -2.13 -4.08
N SER A 95 14.03 -2.33 -3.85
CA SER A 95 15.09 -1.62 -4.57
C SER A 95 15.06 -1.92 -6.06
N SER A 96 14.89 -3.20 -6.42
CA SER A 96 14.73 -3.65 -7.81
C SER A 96 13.47 -3.07 -8.46
N LEU A 97 12.32 -3.10 -7.76
CA LEU A 97 11.08 -2.51 -8.25
C LEU A 97 11.25 -1.01 -8.53
N ALA A 98 11.88 -0.27 -7.62
CA ALA A 98 12.08 1.16 -7.78
C ALA A 98 13.06 1.53 -8.91
N ALA A 99 14.12 0.73 -9.09
CA ALA A 99 15.10 0.91 -10.16
C ALA A 99 14.63 0.38 -11.51
N SER A 100 13.50 -0.33 -11.54
CA SER A 100 13.02 -1.02 -12.73
C SER A 100 12.75 -0.04 -13.89
N PRO A 101 13.10 -0.41 -15.15
CA PRO A 101 12.95 0.50 -16.29
C PRO A 101 11.49 0.87 -16.56
N HIS A 102 11.18 2.15 -16.71
CA HIS A 102 9.86 2.66 -17.08
C HIS A 102 10.01 3.79 -18.11
N GLY A 103 9.82 3.46 -19.38
CA GLY A 103 10.19 4.34 -20.49
C GLY A 103 11.70 4.57 -20.49
N GLU A 104 12.12 5.83 -20.49
CA GLU A 104 13.53 6.24 -20.50
C GLU A 104 14.15 6.38 -19.10
N THR A 105 13.36 6.21 -18.03
CA THR A 105 13.82 6.41 -16.65
C THR A 105 13.53 5.19 -15.77
N SER A 106 13.83 5.27 -14.48
CA SER A 106 13.38 4.26 -13.52
C SER A 106 11.94 4.53 -13.06
N LEU A 107 11.23 3.48 -12.64
CA LEU A 107 9.88 3.58 -12.10
C LEU A 107 9.77 4.63 -10.98
N ARG A 108 10.75 4.68 -10.08
CA ARG A 108 10.78 5.68 -9.00
C ARG A 108 10.82 7.10 -9.56
N LEU A 109 11.68 7.37 -10.54
CA LEU A 109 11.82 8.71 -11.11
C LEU A 109 10.57 9.12 -11.89
N ALA A 110 10.02 8.21 -12.70
CA ALA A 110 8.79 8.43 -13.44
C ALA A 110 7.62 8.80 -12.50
N ILE A 111 7.42 8.05 -11.42
CA ILE A 111 6.36 8.34 -10.44
C ILE A 111 6.64 9.64 -9.69
N THR A 112 7.89 9.88 -9.29
CA THR A 112 8.28 11.12 -8.59
C THR A 112 8.00 12.36 -9.43
N ASP A 113 8.25 12.30 -10.74
CA ASP A 113 7.99 13.42 -11.65
C ASP A 113 6.50 13.78 -11.75
N LEU A 114 5.59 12.81 -11.65
CA LEU A 114 4.13 13.08 -11.62
C LEU A 114 3.74 14.06 -10.50
N PHE A 115 4.51 14.06 -9.41
CA PHE A 115 4.27 14.83 -8.19
C PHE A 115 5.35 15.88 -7.91
N ALA A 116 6.19 16.21 -8.91
CA ALA A 116 7.27 17.16 -8.73
C ALA A 116 6.77 18.60 -8.57
N THR A 117 7.36 19.32 -7.61
CA THR A 117 7.24 20.77 -7.40
C THR A 117 8.64 21.36 -7.18
N ARG A 118 8.74 22.69 -7.10
CA ARG A 118 9.98 23.40 -6.74
C ARG A 118 9.91 23.92 -5.33
N CYS A 119 10.98 23.74 -4.57
CA CYS A 119 11.10 24.39 -3.28
C CYS A 119 11.11 25.91 -3.45
N VAL A 120 10.19 26.62 -2.80
CA VAL A 120 10.10 28.10 -2.85
C VAL A 120 11.32 28.81 -2.25
N THR A 121 12.19 28.07 -1.56
CA THR A 121 13.37 28.62 -0.88
C THR A 121 14.66 28.37 -1.65
N CYS A 122 14.92 27.12 -2.06
CA CYS A 122 16.17 26.77 -2.74
C CYS A 122 16.00 26.45 -4.23
N GLY A 123 14.76 26.47 -4.75
CA GLY A 123 14.46 26.18 -6.16
C GLY A 123 14.58 24.71 -6.58
N ARG A 124 15.02 23.82 -5.70
CA ARG A 124 15.24 22.40 -6.00
C ARG A 124 13.92 21.67 -6.29
N THR A 125 13.93 20.83 -7.31
CA THR A 125 12.81 19.92 -7.63
C THR A 125 12.71 18.80 -6.59
N LEU A 126 11.50 18.56 -6.10
CA LEU A 126 11.19 17.53 -5.12
C LEU A 126 9.72 17.08 -5.25
N PRO A 127 9.34 15.88 -4.80
CA PRO A 127 7.94 15.46 -4.81
C PRO A 127 7.14 16.15 -3.69
N ILE A 128 5.86 16.43 -3.98
CA ILE A 128 4.89 16.82 -2.95
C ILE A 128 4.54 15.63 -2.06
N ASP A 129 4.28 15.90 -0.78
CA ASP A 129 3.76 14.92 0.18
C ASP A 129 2.22 14.91 0.22
N GLU A 130 1.58 16.09 0.12
CA GLU A 130 0.12 16.24 0.15
C GLU A 130 -0.30 17.47 -0.68
N ALA A 131 -1.53 17.45 -1.18
CA ALA A 131 -2.15 18.56 -1.87
C ALA A 131 -3.56 18.79 -1.33
N ASP A 132 -3.87 20.05 -0.99
CA ASP A 132 -5.21 20.45 -0.54
C ASP A 132 -6.00 20.92 -1.77
N TRP A 133 -7.21 20.39 -1.92
CA TRP A 133 -8.09 20.68 -3.05
C TRP A 133 -9.44 21.24 -2.56
N GLN A 134 -10.01 22.15 -3.33
CA GLN A 134 -11.40 22.58 -3.21
C GLN A 134 -12.10 22.40 -4.55
N GLY A 135 -12.90 21.33 -4.67
CA GLY A 135 -13.39 20.88 -5.96
C GLY A 135 -12.22 20.50 -6.87
N GLU A 136 -12.07 21.20 -8.00
CA GLU A 136 -10.96 21.04 -8.95
C GLU A 136 -9.81 22.04 -8.72
N GLU A 137 -9.97 22.98 -7.80
CA GLU A 137 -8.96 24.00 -7.51
C GLU A 137 -7.90 23.47 -6.54
N LEU A 138 -6.63 23.57 -6.95
CA LEU A 138 -5.48 23.25 -6.11
C LEU A 138 -5.16 24.47 -5.22
N LEU A 139 -5.35 24.32 -3.91
CA LEU A 139 -5.20 25.42 -2.95
C LEU A 139 -3.82 25.47 -2.30
N ARG A 140 -3.26 24.30 -1.96
CA ARG A 140 -2.02 24.24 -1.19
C ARG A 140 -1.25 22.97 -1.50
N LEU A 141 0.07 23.10 -1.50
CA LEU A 141 1.00 21.98 -1.56
C LEU A 141 1.76 21.86 -0.26
N HIS A 142 1.93 20.62 0.18
CA HIS A 142 2.76 20.28 1.32
C HIS A 142 3.94 19.44 0.86
N TYR A 143 5.15 19.82 1.28
CA TYR A 143 6.35 19.06 0.94
C TYR A 143 7.44 19.17 2.00
N ARG A 144 8.42 18.27 1.93
CA ARG A 144 9.62 18.27 2.79
C ARG A 144 10.87 18.49 1.94
N CYS A 145 11.60 19.58 2.17
CA CYS A 145 12.88 19.84 1.52
C CYS A 145 14.02 19.53 2.49
N LEU A 146 14.70 18.39 2.30
CA LEU A 146 15.80 17.95 3.17
C LEU A 146 16.94 18.99 3.25
N LEU A 147 17.24 19.66 2.13
CA LEU A 147 18.30 20.68 2.09
C LEU A 147 17.98 21.89 2.99
N CYS A 148 16.77 22.43 2.89
CA CYS A 148 16.37 23.59 3.69
C CYS A 148 16.12 23.24 5.15
N ARG A 149 15.68 22.00 5.43
CA ARG A 149 15.57 21.48 6.80
C ARG A 149 16.92 21.54 7.51
N ASP A 150 17.97 21.04 6.86
CA ASP A 150 19.30 20.92 7.46
C ASP A 150 20.03 22.27 7.59
N GLN A 151 19.78 23.21 6.66
CA GLN A 151 20.54 24.46 6.57
C GLN A 151 19.87 25.68 7.22
N GLN A 152 18.54 25.68 7.39
CA GLN A 152 17.80 26.93 7.65
C GLN A 152 16.83 26.87 8.84
N THR A 153 16.91 25.83 9.69
CA THR A 153 16.02 25.65 10.85
C THR A 153 14.53 25.79 10.49
N ARG A 154 14.17 25.39 9.27
CA ARG A 154 12.81 25.54 8.75
C ARG A 154 11.93 24.39 9.25
N SER A 155 10.61 24.60 9.24
CA SER A 155 9.67 23.53 9.57
C SER A 155 9.93 22.32 8.68
N GLU A 156 9.88 21.14 9.28
CA GLU A 156 10.12 19.87 8.57
C GLU A 156 9.21 19.77 7.35
N ARG A 157 7.93 20.11 7.52
CA ARG A 157 6.91 20.20 6.48
C ARG A 157 6.63 21.66 6.13
N GLN A 158 6.70 21.98 4.84
CA GLN A 158 6.34 23.28 4.27
C GLN A 158 4.94 23.22 3.69
N ALA A 159 4.17 24.28 3.87
CA ALA A 159 2.85 24.49 3.27
C ALA A 159 2.93 25.75 2.40
N VAL A 160 2.68 25.63 1.10
CA VAL A 160 2.82 26.75 0.15
C VAL A 160 1.63 26.84 -0.79
N GLU A 161 1.37 28.03 -1.30
CA GLU A 161 0.48 28.21 -2.44
C GLU A 161 1.11 27.61 -3.70
N PRO A 162 0.35 26.89 -4.53
CA PRO A 162 0.87 26.32 -5.76
C PRO A 162 1.25 27.42 -6.76
N GLY A 163 2.36 27.24 -7.48
CA GLY A 163 2.75 28.08 -8.60
C GLY A 163 2.00 27.74 -9.90
N GLY A 164 2.34 28.43 -10.99
CA GLY A 164 1.81 28.10 -12.33
C GLY A 164 2.20 26.69 -12.78
N GLU A 165 3.49 26.34 -12.68
CA GLU A 165 4.01 25.00 -13.03
C GLU A 165 3.30 23.88 -12.25
N ASP A 166 2.94 24.13 -10.99
CA ASP A 166 2.24 23.15 -10.15
C ASP A 166 0.81 22.89 -10.64
N ARG A 167 0.09 23.96 -11.02
CA ARG A 167 -1.27 23.88 -11.58
C ARG A 167 -1.25 23.20 -12.95
N ASP A 168 -0.30 23.56 -13.80
CA ASP A 168 -0.13 22.95 -15.12
C ASP A 168 0.16 21.45 -15.00
N ARG A 169 1.03 21.07 -14.05
CA ARG A 169 1.30 19.65 -13.77
C ARG A 169 0.08 18.93 -13.19
N ALA A 170 -0.72 19.61 -12.38
CA ALA A 170 -1.94 19.07 -11.83
C ALA A 170 -3.01 18.77 -12.88
N ALA A 171 -3.14 19.63 -13.90
CA ALA A 171 -4.12 19.50 -14.97
C ALA A 171 -3.63 18.71 -16.19
N ARG A 172 -2.32 18.39 -16.26
CA ARG A 172 -1.72 17.68 -17.39
C ARG A 172 -2.39 16.30 -17.59
N ASP A 173 -2.76 16.01 -18.83
CA ASP A 173 -3.15 14.65 -19.22
C ASP A 173 -1.93 13.72 -19.13
N VAL A 174 -2.08 12.68 -18.33
CA VAL A 174 -1.07 11.64 -18.09
C VAL A 174 -1.45 10.30 -18.72
N GLY A 175 -2.41 10.29 -19.64
CA GLY A 175 -2.88 9.08 -20.32
C GLY A 175 -3.74 8.18 -19.42
N ALA A 176 -4.35 8.73 -18.37
CA ALA A 176 -5.08 7.96 -17.36
C ALA A 176 -6.31 7.23 -17.91
N MET A 177 -6.90 7.69 -19.02
CA MET A 177 -8.04 7.03 -19.65
C MET A 177 -7.77 5.55 -19.98
N GLN A 178 -6.60 5.25 -20.55
CA GLN A 178 -6.23 3.87 -20.87
C GLN A 178 -6.01 3.03 -19.61
N ILE A 179 -5.44 3.65 -18.57
CA ILE A 179 -5.24 3.01 -17.26
C ILE A 179 -6.59 2.70 -16.60
N ARG A 180 -7.53 3.64 -16.59
CA ARG A 180 -8.88 3.45 -16.06
C ARG A 180 -9.59 2.28 -16.73
N ARG A 181 -9.56 2.22 -18.07
CA ARG A 181 -10.14 1.10 -18.82
C ARG A 181 -9.54 -0.24 -18.41
N ARG A 182 -8.20 -0.33 -18.36
CA ARG A 182 -7.49 -1.56 -17.99
C ARG A 182 -7.77 -1.96 -16.53
N LEU A 183 -7.88 -1.00 -15.61
CA LEU A 183 -8.23 -1.28 -14.21
C LEU A 183 -9.68 -1.75 -14.08
N ARG A 184 -10.60 -1.16 -14.83
CA ARG A 184 -12.02 -1.56 -14.86
C ARG A 184 -12.19 -3.04 -15.23
N GLU A 185 -11.45 -3.52 -16.23
CA GLU A 185 -11.46 -4.92 -16.68
C GLU A 185 -11.04 -5.93 -15.59
N ARG A 186 -10.39 -5.47 -14.51
CA ARG A 186 -9.93 -6.33 -13.41
C ARG A 186 -10.99 -6.59 -12.35
N PHE A 187 -12.11 -5.86 -12.37
CA PHE A 187 -13.19 -6.05 -11.40
C PHE A 187 -14.19 -7.09 -11.93
N PRO A 188 -14.40 -8.20 -11.21
CA PRO A 188 -15.47 -9.14 -11.54
C PRO A 188 -16.79 -8.53 -11.08
N VAL A 189 -17.48 -7.83 -11.97
CA VAL A 189 -18.67 -7.06 -11.61
C VAL A 189 -19.94 -7.78 -12.06
N PRO A 190 -20.82 -8.17 -11.13
CA PRO A 190 -22.18 -8.60 -11.48
C PRO A 190 -22.96 -7.46 -12.14
N ASP A 191 -23.96 -7.78 -12.95
CA ASP A 191 -24.81 -6.80 -13.63
C ASP A 191 -25.28 -5.70 -12.66
N GLY A 192 -25.09 -4.44 -13.05
CA GLY A 192 -25.48 -3.26 -12.25
C GLY A 192 -24.42 -2.70 -11.29
N GLY A 193 -23.24 -3.32 -11.18
CA GLY A 193 -22.14 -2.82 -10.32
C GLY A 193 -21.20 -1.79 -10.97
N ASP A 194 -21.43 -1.40 -12.23
CA ASP A 194 -20.54 -0.53 -13.00
C ASP A 194 -20.28 0.83 -12.35
N GLY A 195 -21.30 1.40 -11.68
CA GLY A 195 -21.17 2.67 -10.98
C GLY A 195 -20.24 2.60 -9.76
N LEU A 196 -20.13 1.42 -9.12
CA LEU A 196 -19.23 1.23 -8.00
C LEU A 196 -17.76 1.25 -8.44
N ILE A 197 -17.44 0.65 -9.59
CA ILE A 197 -16.07 0.66 -10.12
C ILE A 197 -15.62 2.10 -10.38
N GLU A 198 -16.47 2.89 -11.06
CA GLU A 198 -16.15 4.29 -11.37
C GLU A 198 -16.04 5.13 -10.10
N ALA A 199 -16.88 4.87 -9.09
CA ALA A 199 -16.74 5.51 -7.78
C ALA A 199 -15.41 5.18 -7.11
N ILE A 200 -14.99 3.90 -7.10
CA ILE A 200 -13.72 3.45 -6.52
C ILE A 200 -12.53 4.08 -7.27
N LEU A 201 -12.52 4.02 -8.60
CA LEU A 201 -11.46 4.64 -9.41
C LEU A 201 -11.46 6.17 -9.25
N GLY A 202 -12.63 6.78 -9.05
CA GLY A 202 -12.81 8.21 -8.78
C GLY A 202 -12.27 8.68 -7.43
N LEU A 203 -11.95 7.76 -6.50
CA LEU A 203 -11.25 8.10 -5.25
C LEU A 203 -9.80 8.49 -5.47
N HIS A 204 -9.24 8.23 -6.66
CA HIS A 204 -7.88 8.54 -7.01
C HIS A 204 -7.82 9.54 -8.16
N THR A 205 -6.88 10.47 -8.07
CA THR A 205 -6.52 11.35 -9.18
C THR A 205 -5.90 10.53 -10.32
N ASP A 206 -5.97 11.05 -11.54
CA ASP A 206 -5.40 10.41 -12.72
C ASP A 206 -3.89 10.10 -12.57
N ARG A 207 -3.13 11.03 -11.98
CA ARG A 207 -1.71 10.84 -11.65
C ARG A 207 -1.49 9.71 -10.65
N GLN A 208 -2.36 9.59 -9.64
CA GLN A 208 -2.30 8.47 -8.69
C GLN A 208 -2.60 7.15 -9.38
N LEU A 209 -3.63 7.07 -10.23
CA LEU A 209 -3.97 5.84 -10.96
C LEU A 209 -2.83 5.40 -11.89
N VAL A 210 -2.20 6.32 -12.63
CA VAL A 210 -1.04 6.02 -13.48
C VAL A 210 0.12 5.46 -12.64
N GLY A 211 0.48 6.12 -11.54
CA GLY A 211 1.56 5.67 -10.67
C GLY A 211 1.28 4.33 -10.00
N LEU A 212 0.08 4.16 -9.41
CA LEU A 212 -0.34 2.92 -8.76
C LEU A 212 -0.42 1.76 -9.76
N ALA A 213 -0.95 1.98 -10.96
CA ALA A 213 -1.00 0.95 -12.00
C ALA A 213 0.40 0.53 -12.46
N ALA A 214 1.35 1.47 -12.56
CA ALA A 214 2.74 1.17 -12.91
C ALA A 214 3.44 0.33 -11.82
N ILE A 215 3.20 0.63 -10.54
CA ILE A 215 3.68 -0.18 -9.41
C ILE A 215 3.07 -1.58 -9.47
N LEU A 216 1.74 -1.68 -9.61
CA LEU A 216 1.03 -2.96 -9.64
C LEU A 216 1.51 -3.85 -10.79
N ALA A 217 1.67 -3.27 -11.99
CA ALA A 217 2.20 -3.98 -13.14
C ALA A 217 3.61 -4.56 -12.88
N ARG A 218 4.46 -3.85 -12.13
CA ARG A 218 5.78 -4.35 -11.76
C ARG A 218 5.74 -5.45 -10.71
N VAL A 219 4.87 -5.31 -9.70
CA VAL A 219 4.65 -6.33 -8.67
C VAL A 219 4.19 -7.65 -9.31
N GLU A 220 3.33 -7.58 -10.33
CA GLU A 220 2.76 -8.76 -10.98
C GLU A 220 3.60 -9.33 -12.14
N GLY A 221 4.44 -8.51 -12.77
CA GLY A 221 5.20 -8.90 -13.96
C GLY A 221 6.55 -9.56 -13.69
N ASP A 222 7.15 -9.31 -12.52
CA ASP A 222 8.48 -9.82 -12.19
C ASP A 222 8.39 -11.21 -11.54
N LEU A 223 9.18 -12.17 -12.01
CA LEU A 223 9.32 -13.49 -11.37
C LEU A 223 9.98 -13.34 -9.99
N ARG A 224 9.25 -13.70 -8.93
CA ARG A 224 9.69 -13.59 -7.54
C ARG A 224 9.29 -14.83 -6.75
N ALA A 225 9.95 -15.05 -5.62
CA ALA A 225 9.48 -16.05 -4.67
C ALA A 225 8.11 -15.63 -4.11
N ALA A 226 7.17 -16.58 -4.02
CA ALA A 226 5.79 -16.28 -3.60
C ALA A 226 5.67 -15.45 -2.31
N PRO A 227 6.46 -15.69 -1.23
CA PRO A 227 6.45 -14.83 -0.03
C PRO A 227 6.77 -13.35 -0.29
N VAL A 228 7.70 -13.09 -1.21
CA VAL A 228 8.12 -11.72 -1.56
C VAL A 228 7.02 -11.04 -2.38
N GLU A 229 6.43 -11.75 -3.34
CA GLU A 229 5.31 -11.25 -4.13
C GLU A 229 4.09 -10.91 -3.26
N SER A 230 3.73 -11.79 -2.32
CA SER A 230 2.62 -11.56 -1.39
C SER A 230 2.89 -10.36 -0.47
N ALA A 231 4.13 -10.20 0.01
CA ALA A 231 4.53 -9.02 0.79
C ALA A 231 4.45 -7.72 -0.02
N LEU A 232 4.87 -7.73 -1.29
CA LEU A 232 4.77 -6.56 -2.17
C LEU A 232 3.32 -6.19 -2.48
N ARG A 233 2.44 -7.17 -2.73
CA ARG A 233 0.99 -6.94 -2.90
C ARG A 233 0.36 -6.34 -1.65
N LEU A 234 0.77 -6.83 -0.47
CA LEU A 234 0.31 -6.29 0.80
C LEU A 234 0.76 -4.84 1.00
N ALA A 235 2.03 -4.55 0.71
CA ALA A 235 2.57 -3.20 0.77
C ALA A 235 1.88 -2.25 -0.23
N PHE A 236 1.56 -2.74 -1.44
CA PHE A 236 0.80 -2.00 -2.43
C PHE A 236 -0.62 -1.68 -1.94
N LEU A 237 -1.35 -2.66 -1.40
CA LEU A 237 -2.66 -2.43 -0.79
C LEU A 237 -2.59 -1.37 0.32
N HIS A 238 -1.52 -1.42 1.12
CA HIS A 238 -1.23 -0.44 2.15
C HIS A 238 -1.01 0.97 1.61
N ALA A 239 -0.48 1.11 0.40
CA ALA A 239 -0.26 2.40 -0.25
C ALA A 239 -1.53 2.94 -0.95
N VAL A 240 -2.42 2.07 -1.44
CA VAL A 240 -3.66 2.48 -2.14
C VAL A 240 -4.60 3.25 -1.20
N LEU A 241 -4.84 2.74 0.01
CA LEU A 241 -5.77 3.37 0.96
C LEU A 241 -5.41 4.82 1.34
N PRO A 242 -4.19 5.13 1.83
CA PRO A 242 -3.81 6.51 2.17
C PRO A 242 -3.68 7.42 0.94
N ALA A 243 -3.54 6.85 -0.26
CA ALA A 243 -3.55 7.61 -1.51
C ALA A 243 -4.98 7.90 -2.03
N SER A 244 -6.02 7.41 -1.37
CA SER A 244 -7.42 7.66 -1.76
C SER A 244 -7.96 8.95 -1.14
N ARG A 245 -9.06 9.47 -1.69
CA ARG A 245 -9.81 10.63 -1.15
C ARG A 245 -10.73 10.27 0.05
N LEU A 246 -10.55 9.11 0.69
CA LEU A 246 -11.33 8.64 1.86
C LEU A 246 -10.73 9.11 3.19
#